data_AF-C3YWV9-F1
#
_entry.id   AF-C3YWV9-F1
#
_cell.length_a   1.000
_cell.length_b   1.000
_cell.length_c   1.000
_cell.angle_alpha   90.00
_cell.angle_beta   90.00
_cell.angle_gamma   90.00
#
_symmetry.space_group_name_H-M   'P 1'
#
loop_
_entity.id
_entity.type
_entity.pdbx_description
1 polymer ?
#
loop_
_entity_poly.entity_id
_entity_poly.type
_entity_poly.pdbx_seq_one_letter_code
_entity_poly.pdbx_strand_id
1 'polypeptide(L)'
;DLCAVPVTMQHLFDECSSGYDEHTKETGAFEEGWKRVRNTSAMESAAPGWNYFPSGYPSLPIYGVTTHYWGDGFGLHLGKSADEMRSILADLKANRWIDKRTRVIFLEAMLYNGNVDLFTSLTVVFE
;
A
#
# COMPACT_ATOMS: atom_id res chain seq x y z
N ASP A 1 -12.57 15.83 3.40
CA ASP A 1 -11.39 16.05 4.28
C ASP A 1 -11.55 15.27 5.56
N LEU A 2 -10.74 14.21 5.73
CA LEU A 2 -10.79 13.32 6.91
C LEU A 2 -10.20 13.96 8.17
N CYS A 3 -9.51 15.09 8.01
CA CYS A 3 -9.10 15.97 9.10
C CYS A 3 -8.83 17.38 8.56
N ALA A 4 -8.77 18.36 9.45
CA ALA A 4 -8.50 19.76 9.13
C ALA A 4 -7.36 20.30 9.99
N VAL A 5 -6.48 21.10 9.39
CA VAL A 5 -5.45 21.83 10.13
C VAL A 5 -6.14 22.96 10.92
N PRO A 6 -5.97 23.04 12.25
CA PRO A 6 -6.53 24.12 13.05
C PRO A 6 -6.08 25.49 12.52
N VAL A 7 -6.99 26.49 12.51
CA VAL A 7 -6.74 27.82 11.93
C VAL A 7 -5.44 28.44 12.44
N THR A 8 -5.18 28.31 13.73
CA THR A 8 -3.96 28.82 14.38
C THR A 8 -2.67 28.17 13.88
N MET A 9 -2.72 26.99 13.24
CA MET A 9 -1.56 26.23 12.76
C MET A 9 -1.40 26.22 11.24
N GLN A 10 -2.33 26.83 10.49
CA GLN A 10 -2.32 26.82 9.02
C GLN A 10 -1.09 27.49 8.41
N HIS A 11 -0.39 28.35 9.15
CA HIS A 11 0.86 28.97 8.70
C HIS A 11 2.09 28.05 8.83
N LEU A 12 1.95 26.90 9.50
CA LEU A 12 3.02 25.91 9.69
C LEU A 12 2.78 24.63 8.89
N PHE A 13 1.52 24.28 8.65
CA PHE A 13 1.14 23.04 7.99
C PHE A 13 0.11 23.30 6.91
N ASP A 14 0.44 22.90 5.69
CA ASP A 14 -0.45 23.03 4.53
C ASP A 14 -1.51 21.92 4.47
N GLU A 15 -1.25 20.78 5.11
CA GLU A 15 -2.09 19.59 5.01
C GLU A 15 -2.16 18.81 6.33
N CYS A 16 -3.26 18.08 6.50
CA CYS A 16 -3.44 17.10 7.57
C CYS A 16 -3.68 15.70 6.97
N SER A 17 -3.29 14.67 7.71
CA SER A 17 -3.59 13.28 7.39
C SER A 17 -4.15 12.56 8.62
N SER A 18 -5.35 11.98 8.54
CA SER A 18 -5.99 11.24 9.63
C SER A 18 -5.32 9.90 9.87
N GLY A 19 -5.51 9.31 11.06
CA GLY A 19 -5.16 7.91 11.31
C GLY A 19 -5.85 6.95 10.34
N TYR A 20 -5.37 5.71 10.28
CA TYR A 20 -6.04 4.66 9.50
C TYR A 20 -7.40 4.35 10.12
N ASP A 21 -8.41 4.22 9.26
CA ASP A 21 -9.75 3.77 9.60
C ASP A 21 -10.35 3.04 8.39
N GLU A 22 -10.96 1.88 8.65
CA GLU A 22 -11.44 0.97 7.62
C GLU A 22 -12.51 1.58 6.71
N HIS A 23 -13.35 2.46 7.25
CA HIS A 23 -14.43 3.09 6.50
C HIS A 23 -13.98 4.30 5.68
N THR A 24 -12.77 4.79 5.94
CA THR A 24 -12.23 6.02 5.31
C THR A 24 -10.91 5.81 4.57
N LYS A 25 -10.46 4.56 4.43
CA LYS A 25 -9.28 4.19 3.64
C LYS A 25 -9.42 4.57 2.16
N GLU A 26 -8.28 4.78 1.51
CA GLU A 26 -8.23 5.11 0.09
C GLU A 26 -8.48 3.86 -0.78
N THR A 27 -9.43 3.96 -1.70
CA THR A 27 -9.83 2.87 -2.63
C THR A 27 -9.86 3.31 -4.10
N GLY A 28 -9.38 4.51 -4.41
CA GLY A 28 -9.37 5.07 -5.75
C GLY A 28 -8.37 4.41 -6.70
N ALA A 29 -8.51 4.73 -7.99
CA ALA A 29 -7.55 4.38 -9.02
C ALA A 29 -6.53 5.52 -9.21
N PHE A 30 -5.25 5.13 -9.28
CA PHE A 30 -4.13 6.06 -9.44
C PHE A 30 -3.24 5.65 -10.60
N GLU A 31 -2.66 6.65 -11.25
CA GLU A 31 -1.48 6.50 -12.10
C GLU A 31 -0.21 6.59 -11.25
N GLU A 32 0.94 6.31 -11.89
CA GLU A 32 2.25 6.42 -11.27
C GLU A 32 2.47 7.77 -10.57
N GLY A 33 2.90 7.69 -9.31
CA GLY A 33 3.12 8.83 -8.43
C GLY A 33 1.86 9.34 -7.73
N TRP A 34 0.90 8.45 -7.44
CA TRP A 34 -0.35 8.78 -6.73
C TRP A 34 -1.19 9.85 -7.42
N LYS A 35 -1.17 9.89 -8.75
CA LYS A 35 -2.00 10.81 -9.53
C LYS A 35 -3.39 10.23 -9.70
N ARG A 36 -4.40 10.83 -9.06
CA ARG A 36 -5.77 10.31 -9.11
C ARG A 36 -6.35 10.36 -10.52
N VAL A 37 -6.82 9.22 -11.00
CA VAL A 37 -7.52 9.09 -12.28
C VAL A 37 -8.95 9.61 -12.13
N ARG A 38 -9.37 10.53 -13.01
CA ARG A 38 -10.74 11.10 -13.02
C ARG A 38 -11.63 10.49 -14.11
N ASN A 39 -11.05 9.92 -15.15
CA ASN A 39 -11.78 9.35 -16.27
C ASN A 39 -11.25 7.93 -16.59
N THR A 40 -12.03 6.92 -16.21
CA THR A 40 -11.65 5.50 -16.32
C THR A 40 -11.66 4.96 -17.75
N SER A 41 -12.20 5.73 -18.71
CA SER A 41 -12.29 5.32 -20.13
C SER A 41 -10.96 5.40 -20.90
N ALA A 42 -9.96 6.08 -20.34
CA ALA A 42 -8.59 6.18 -20.89
C ALA A 42 -7.58 5.36 -20.09
N MET A 43 -8.05 4.38 -19.29
CA MET A 43 -7.18 3.54 -18.48
C MET A 43 -6.44 2.56 -19.39
N GLU A 44 -5.29 2.99 -19.92
CA GLU A 44 -4.19 2.07 -20.19
C GLU A 44 -4.01 1.23 -18.93
N SER A 45 -3.78 -0.08 -19.09
CA SER A 45 -3.67 -1.03 -17.97
C SER A 45 -2.81 -0.42 -16.87
N ALA A 46 -3.46 0.10 -15.82
CA ALA A 46 -2.78 0.96 -14.86
C ALA A 46 -1.63 0.16 -14.24
N ALA A 47 -0.45 0.78 -14.19
CA ALA A 47 0.78 0.11 -13.81
C ALA A 47 0.57 -0.69 -12.51
N PRO A 48 1.08 -1.93 -12.41
CA PRO A 48 0.95 -2.73 -11.21
C PRO A 48 1.37 -1.94 -9.96
N GLY A 49 0.62 -2.04 -8.87
CA GLY A 49 0.91 -1.31 -7.62
C GLY A 49 0.16 -0.01 -7.41
N TRP A 50 -0.51 0.55 -8.43
CA TRP A 50 -1.23 1.83 -8.31
C TRP A 50 -2.76 1.69 -8.33
N ASN A 51 -3.25 0.47 -8.57
CA ASN A 51 -4.66 0.13 -8.47
C ASN A 51 -4.96 -0.46 -7.09
N TYR A 52 -6.09 -0.06 -6.54
CA TYR A 52 -6.60 -0.64 -5.32
C TYR A 52 -7.03 -2.09 -5.57
N PHE A 53 -6.50 -3.02 -4.78
CA PHE A 53 -6.95 -4.39 -4.70
C PHE A 53 -7.90 -4.52 -3.50
N PRO A 54 -9.16 -4.93 -3.72
CA PRO A 54 -10.06 -5.23 -2.61
C PRO A 54 -9.62 -6.51 -1.92
N SER A 55 -9.90 -6.63 -0.61
CA SER A 55 -9.65 -7.88 0.10
C SER A 55 -10.49 -8.97 -0.57
N GLY A 56 -9.86 -10.06 -1.00
CA GLY A 56 -10.61 -11.28 -1.32
C GLY A 56 -11.40 -11.75 -0.10
N TYR A 57 -12.43 -12.58 -0.34
CA TYR A 57 -13.22 -13.33 0.65
C TYR A 57 -12.55 -13.49 2.04
N PRO A 58 -13.32 -13.33 3.12
CA PRO A 58 -12.92 -12.65 4.36
C PRO A 58 -11.49 -13.01 4.81
N SER A 59 -10.53 -12.13 4.52
CA SER A 59 -9.19 -12.16 5.11
C SER A 59 -9.27 -11.66 6.55
N LEU A 60 -8.63 -12.34 7.49
CA LEU A 60 -8.46 -11.82 8.86
C LEU A 60 -7.57 -10.56 8.82
N PRO A 61 -7.81 -9.59 9.71
CA PRO A 61 -6.98 -8.40 9.77
C PRO A 61 -5.57 -8.74 10.26
N ILE A 62 -4.58 -8.00 9.76
CA ILE A 62 -3.20 -8.03 10.22
C ILE A 62 -3.06 -7.03 11.36
N TYR A 63 -2.58 -7.50 12.51
CA TYR A 63 -2.38 -6.65 13.69
C TYR A 63 -0.99 -6.01 13.66
N GLY A 64 -0.96 -4.68 13.61
CA GLY A 64 0.22 -3.88 13.89
C GLY A 64 0.33 -3.54 15.37
N VAL A 65 1.24 -2.63 15.70
CA VAL A 65 1.42 -2.14 17.08
C VAL A 65 0.35 -1.09 17.40
N THR A 66 0.02 -0.24 16.43
CA THR A 66 -0.89 0.89 16.61
C THR A 66 -2.35 0.51 16.39
N THR A 67 -2.64 -0.30 15.38
CA THR A 67 -4.00 -0.75 15.05
C THR A 67 -3.98 -2.05 14.24
N HIS A 68 -5.15 -2.52 13.82
CA HIS A 68 -5.30 -3.61 12.87
C HIS A 68 -5.63 -3.06 11.48
N TYR A 69 -5.20 -3.79 10.45
CA TYR A 69 -5.40 -3.41 9.05
C TYR A 69 -5.99 -4.58 8.28
N TRP A 70 -6.81 -4.27 7.28
CA TRP A 70 -7.35 -5.27 6.39
C TRP A 70 -6.39 -5.60 5.26
N GLY A 71 -6.50 -6.82 4.71
CA GLY A 71 -5.63 -7.35 3.66
C GLY A 71 -5.91 -6.77 2.28
N ASP A 72 -6.22 -5.48 2.20
CA ASP A 72 -6.55 -4.75 0.99
C ASP A 72 -5.78 -3.44 0.90
N GLY A 73 -5.72 -2.84 -0.29
CA GLY A 73 -4.93 -1.63 -0.48
C GLY A 73 -4.25 -1.59 -1.83
N PHE A 74 -2.98 -1.16 -1.85
CA PHE A 74 -2.19 -0.98 -3.06
C PHE A 74 -0.92 -1.82 -2.99
N GLY A 75 -0.60 -2.55 -4.06
CA GLY A 75 0.44 -3.57 -3.99
C GLY A 75 0.73 -4.25 -5.31
N LEU A 76 1.89 -4.90 -5.38
CA LEU A 76 2.43 -5.57 -6.55
C LEU A 76 3.39 -6.69 -6.14
N HIS A 77 3.62 -7.63 -7.04
CA HIS A 77 4.66 -8.64 -6.88
C HIS A 77 6.04 -8.08 -7.23
N LEU A 78 7.04 -8.36 -6.39
CA LEU A 78 8.42 -7.91 -6.56
C LEU A 78 9.26 -8.77 -7.54
N GLY A 79 8.61 -9.60 -8.37
CA GLY A 79 9.28 -10.51 -9.29
C GLY A 79 9.86 -11.76 -8.62
N LYS A 80 10.59 -12.56 -9.41
CA LYS A 80 11.18 -13.85 -8.98
C LYS A 80 12.69 -13.82 -8.84
N SER A 81 13.35 -12.79 -9.40
CA SER A 81 14.80 -12.62 -9.32
C SER A 81 15.18 -11.40 -8.48
N ALA A 82 16.40 -11.40 -7.94
CA ALA A 82 16.92 -10.26 -7.19
C ALA A 82 17.05 -9.00 -8.07
N ASP A 83 17.31 -9.15 -9.36
CA ASP A 83 17.46 -8.01 -10.28
C ASP A 83 16.10 -7.40 -10.65
N GLU A 84 15.07 -8.23 -10.90
CA GLU A 84 13.70 -7.76 -11.05
C GLU A 84 13.24 -6.99 -9.81
N MET A 85 13.44 -7.58 -8.62
CA MET A 85 13.08 -6.94 -7.36
C MET A 85 13.77 -5.59 -7.18
N ARG A 86 15.08 -5.51 -7.44
CA ARG A 86 15.83 -4.25 -7.35
C ARG A 86 15.32 -3.20 -8.32
N SER A 87 15.01 -3.58 -9.56
CA SER A 87 14.45 -2.67 -10.56
C SER A 87 13.11 -2.12 -10.09
N ILE A 88 12.18 -3.01 -9.70
CA ILE A 88 10.84 -2.62 -9.24
C ILE A 88 10.94 -1.70 -8.01
N LEU A 89 11.75 -2.04 -7.02
CA LEU A 89 11.93 -1.20 -5.82
C LEU A 89 12.53 0.17 -6.15
N ALA A 90 13.45 0.24 -7.12
CA ALA A 90 14.01 1.51 -7.58
C ALA A 90 12.94 2.38 -8.25
N ASP A 91 12.08 1.80 -9.09
CA ASP A 91 10.99 2.50 -9.77
C ASP A 91 9.93 3.00 -8.79
N LEU A 92 9.53 2.17 -7.81
CA LEU A 92 8.60 2.56 -6.74
C LEU A 92 9.17 3.72 -5.91
N LYS A 93 10.47 3.67 -5.59
CA LYS A 93 11.15 4.73 -4.85
C LYS A 93 11.22 6.02 -5.66
N ALA A 94 11.55 5.95 -6.96
CA ALA A 94 11.61 7.12 -7.84
C ALA A 94 10.24 7.81 -7.95
N ASN A 95 9.15 7.05 -7.93
CA ASN A 95 7.79 7.53 -7.99
C ASN A 95 7.15 7.84 -6.62
N ARG A 96 7.91 7.78 -5.51
CA ARG A 96 7.41 8.06 -4.15
C ARG A 96 6.17 7.23 -3.80
N TRP A 97 6.22 5.92 -4.11
CA TRP A 97 5.12 5.00 -3.83
C TRP A 97 4.81 4.93 -2.32
N ILE A 98 5.83 5.05 -1.46
CA ILE A 98 5.63 5.31 -0.02
C ILE A 98 5.65 6.82 0.22
N ASP A 99 4.59 7.37 0.80
CA ASP A 99 4.44 8.80 1.07
C ASP A 99 3.87 9.08 2.47
N LYS A 100 3.60 10.36 2.77
CA LYS A 100 3.06 10.80 4.08
C LYS A 100 1.66 10.24 4.43
N ARG A 101 0.95 9.70 3.44
CA ARG A 101 -0.41 9.15 3.56
C ARG A 101 -0.39 7.63 3.68
N THR A 102 0.73 6.97 3.36
CA THR A 102 0.93 5.55 3.68
C THR A 102 0.82 5.33 5.19
N ARG A 103 0.06 4.31 5.59
CA ARG A 103 -0.20 3.97 7.01
C ARG A 103 0.49 2.70 7.45
N VAL A 104 0.63 1.75 6.55
CA VAL A 104 1.29 0.47 6.79
C VAL A 104 1.80 -0.07 5.47
N ILE A 105 2.93 -0.80 5.50
CA ILE A 105 3.40 -1.64 4.40
C ILE A 105 3.48 -3.08 4.89
N PHE A 106 2.89 -3.99 4.10
CA PHE A 106 3.04 -5.43 4.27
C PHE A 106 4.03 -5.97 3.25
N LEU A 107 5.05 -6.68 3.72
CA LEU A 107 5.88 -7.54 2.89
C LEU A 107 5.49 -8.99 3.19
N GLU A 108 4.84 -9.62 2.24
CA GLU A 108 4.34 -11.00 2.37
C GLU A 108 5.10 -11.95 1.46
N ALA A 109 5.50 -13.10 2.00
CA ALA A 109 6.18 -14.17 1.27
C ALA A 109 5.77 -15.55 1.78
N MET A 110 5.68 -16.52 0.87
CA MET A 110 5.56 -17.93 1.22
C MET A 110 6.86 -18.64 0.87
N LEU A 111 7.45 -19.28 1.87
CA LEU A 111 8.69 -20.04 1.73
C LEU A 111 8.38 -21.53 1.87
N TYR A 112 8.97 -22.35 1.01
CA TYR A 112 8.83 -23.81 1.06
C TYR A 112 10.19 -24.47 1.31
N ASN A 113 10.27 -25.31 2.34
CA ASN A 113 11.43 -26.14 2.64
C ASN A 113 11.11 -27.60 2.27
N GLY A 114 11.58 -28.03 1.09
CA GLY A 114 11.35 -29.39 0.58
C GLY A 114 12.06 -30.50 1.36
N ASN A 115 13.05 -30.18 2.21
CA ASN A 115 13.73 -31.20 3.01
C ASN A 115 12.84 -31.78 4.12
N VAL A 116 11.89 -30.98 4.63
CA VAL A 116 10.96 -31.35 5.70
C VAL A 116 9.50 -31.17 5.30
N ASP A 117 9.24 -30.91 4.01
CA ASP A 117 7.91 -30.65 3.44
C ASP A 117 7.10 -29.58 4.20
N LEU A 118 7.74 -28.44 4.48
CA LEU A 118 7.16 -27.37 5.31
C LEU A 118 6.98 -26.08 4.50
N PHE A 119 5.75 -25.55 4.51
CA PHE A 119 5.45 -24.19 4.08
C PHE A 119 5.52 -23.23 5.28
N THR A 120 6.10 -22.06 5.07
CA THR A 120 6.17 -20.97 6.07
C THR A 120 5.65 -19.69 5.44
N SER A 121 4.63 -19.10 6.05
CA SER A 121 4.13 -17.77 5.70
C SER A 121 4.91 -16.71 6.49
N LEU A 122 5.49 -15.74 5.81
CA LEU A 122 6.16 -14.59 6.38
C LEU A 122 5.36 -13.33 6.04
N THR A 123 4.98 -12.58 7.07
CA THR A 123 4.41 -11.23 6.92
C THR A 123 5.24 -10.29 7.79
N VAL A 124 5.87 -9.31 7.17
CA VAL A 124 6.58 -8.23 7.86
C VAL A 124 5.75 -6.96 7.75
N VAL A 125 5.50 -6.33 8.89
CA VAL A 125 4.68 -5.13 9.02
C VAL A 125 5.58 -3.92 9.30
N PHE A 126 5.43 -2.86 8.51
CA PHE A 126 6.06 -1.56 8.75
C PHE A 126 4.97 -0.52 8.98
N GLU A 127 4.91 0.07 10.18
CA GLU A 127 4.03 1.19 10.55
C GLU A 127 4.79 2.51 10.61
#